data_AF-A0A4P7AHF1-F1
#
_entry.id   AF-A0A4P7AHF1-F1
#
_cell.length_a   1.000
_cell.length_b   1.000
_cell.length_c   1.000
_cell.angle_alpha   90.00
_cell.angle_beta   90.00
_cell.angle_gamma   90.00
#
_symmetry.space_group_name_H-M   'P 1'
#
loop_
_entity.id
_entity.type
_entity.pdbx_description
1 polymer ?
#
loop_
_entity_poly.entity_id
_entity_poly.type
_entity_poly.pdbx_seq_one_letter_code
_entity_poly.pdbx_strand_id
1 'polypeptide(L)'
;MNKFLDFFSKKVNLKLIIFSVVFSVYFLFSLLMVTPGVGLESSRFINSIEKQISKVMPKGVYVVDGTDPTYDVVMESVIKKSYSADAISTLNSYEDSNYKTKKQEYQDFANRWYENKWSEVKTNKQDVDLYELGLDLIEFDKAVSTEFLSYGFVHAGIQWMFNSNGLNEIFSKDIRNDLLRNQTIINQELYDSKLNASESGISGIEVYDSLGTLLINNKVWYLNKQIESLKSGLNTFGHSIFKDKSLNASNMPKTSVTADELYTPHFTETLDNLRAGVILFFIFLIVVLPSYTYILTMLIINKKKGNR
;
A
#
# COMPACT_ATOMS: atom_id res chain seq x y z
N MET A 1 42.45 -36.23 5.14
CA MET A 1 43.31 -35.05 5.43
C MET A 1 44.14 -34.62 4.21
N ASN A 2 44.91 -35.51 3.56
CA ASN A 2 45.77 -35.15 2.41
C ASN A 2 45.01 -34.53 1.22
N LYS A 3 43.81 -35.04 0.87
CA LYS A 3 42.96 -34.46 -0.19
C LYS A 3 42.50 -33.02 0.12
N PHE A 4 42.38 -32.67 1.40
CA PHE A 4 41.96 -31.33 1.84
C PHE A 4 43.11 -30.34 1.72
N LEU A 5 44.33 -30.75 2.12
CA LEU A 5 45.53 -29.94 1.95
C LEU A 5 45.88 -29.72 0.46
N ASP A 6 45.72 -30.75 -0.37
CA ASP A 6 45.90 -30.67 -1.83
C ASP A 6 44.90 -29.73 -2.52
N PHE A 7 43.70 -29.57 -1.95
CA PHE A 7 42.72 -28.64 -2.47
C PHE A 7 43.21 -27.19 -2.39
N PHE A 8 43.98 -26.81 -1.37
CA PHE A 8 44.44 -25.43 -1.22
C PHE A 8 45.80 -25.15 -1.88
N SER A 9 46.46 -26.14 -2.50
CA SER A 9 47.81 -26.00 -3.05
C SER A 9 47.88 -25.86 -4.57
N LYS A 10 46.89 -26.34 -5.33
CA LYS A 10 46.89 -26.31 -6.81
C LYS A 10 45.93 -25.27 -7.39
N LYS A 11 46.35 -24.56 -8.46
CA LYS A 11 45.51 -23.61 -9.24
C LYS A 11 44.88 -22.53 -8.35
N VAL A 12 45.67 -21.93 -7.46
CA VAL A 12 45.17 -21.05 -6.38
C VAL A 12 44.48 -19.80 -6.96
N ASN A 13 45.03 -19.21 -8.02
CA ASN A 13 44.43 -18.03 -8.67
C ASN A 13 43.05 -18.31 -9.28
N LEU A 14 42.87 -19.45 -9.96
CA LEU A 14 41.57 -19.82 -10.53
C LEU A 14 40.53 -20.05 -9.43
N LYS A 15 40.92 -20.67 -8.32
CA LYS A 15 40.03 -20.90 -7.17
C LYS A 15 39.62 -19.59 -6.52
N LEU A 16 40.55 -18.65 -6.32
CA LEU A 16 40.22 -17.30 -5.83
C LEU A 16 39.16 -16.64 -6.72
N ILE A 17 39.34 -16.66 -8.04
CA ILE A 17 38.36 -16.10 -8.98
C ILE A 17 37.00 -16.79 -8.84
N ILE A 18 36.96 -18.13 -8.86
CA ILE A 18 35.70 -18.88 -8.77
C ILE A 18 34.98 -18.60 -7.45
N PHE A 19 35.68 -18.68 -6.31
CA PHE A 19 35.07 -18.43 -5.00
C PHE A 19 34.56 -16.99 -4.88
N SER A 20 35.32 -16.01 -5.38
CA SER A 20 34.87 -14.62 -5.37
C SER A 20 33.65 -14.40 -6.26
N VAL A 21 33.60 -14.98 -7.47
CA VAL A 21 32.44 -14.87 -8.36
C VAL A 21 31.21 -15.53 -7.74
N VAL A 22 31.34 -16.76 -7.22
CA VAL A 22 30.23 -17.49 -6.59
C VAL A 22 29.71 -16.72 -5.36
N PHE A 23 30.61 -16.20 -4.53
CA PHE A 23 30.25 -15.39 -3.38
C PHE A 23 29.51 -14.10 -3.80
N SER A 24 30.02 -13.37 -4.80
CA SER A 24 29.38 -12.15 -5.30
C SER A 24 27.98 -12.42 -5.85
N VAL A 25 27.79 -13.48 -6.62
CA VAL A 25 26.48 -13.87 -7.15
C VAL A 25 25.52 -14.21 -6.00
N TYR A 26 25.96 -15.01 -5.03
CA TYR A 26 25.11 -15.40 -3.90
C TYR A 26 24.76 -14.19 -3.01
N PHE A 27 25.73 -13.32 -2.74
CA PHE A 27 25.52 -12.08 -2.01
C PHE A 27 24.46 -11.20 -2.68
N LEU A 28 24.65 -10.91 -3.98
CA LEU A 28 23.69 -10.11 -4.75
C LEU A 28 22.31 -10.74 -4.76
N PHE A 29 22.23 -12.05 -4.99
CA PHE A 29 20.96 -12.77 -5.02
C PHE A 29 20.23 -12.71 -3.66
N SER A 30 20.95 -12.94 -2.55
CA SER A 30 20.38 -12.87 -1.21
C SER A 30 19.83 -11.48 -0.87
N LEU A 31 20.54 -10.42 -1.29
CA LEU A 31 20.17 -9.04 -0.99
C LEU A 31 19.01 -8.58 -1.90
N LEU A 32 19.04 -8.94 -3.19
CA LEU A 32 17.98 -8.64 -4.15
C LEU A 32 16.67 -9.35 -3.84
N MET A 33 16.68 -10.51 -3.19
CA MET A 33 15.45 -11.19 -2.78
C MET A 33 14.83 -10.63 -1.49
N VAL A 34 15.64 -10.04 -0.59
CA VAL A 34 15.15 -9.42 0.66
C VAL A 34 14.67 -7.99 0.44
N THR A 35 15.14 -7.33 -0.61
CA THR A 35 14.79 -5.93 -0.91
C THR A 35 13.31 -5.74 -1.30
N PRO A 36 12.75 -6.47 -2.29
CA PRO A 36 11.34 -6.40 -2.61
C PRO A 36 10.53 -7.03 -1.48
N GLY A 37 9.56 -6.28 -0.96
CA GLY A 37 8.60 -6.75 0.02
C GLY A 37 7.19 -6.39 -0.42
N VAL A 38 6.21 -6.77 0.39
CA VAL A 38 4.79 -6.46 0.18
C VAL A 38 4.59 -4.96 -0.08
N GLY A 39 5.34 -4.08 0.58
CA GLY A 39 5.24 -2.63 0.39
C GLY A 39 5.55 -2.16 -1.04
N LEU A 40 6.35 -2.89 -1.82
CA LEU A 40 6.57 -2.57 -3.24
C LEU A 40 5.31 -2.83 -4.08
N GLU A 41 4.63 -3.95 -3.83
CA GLU A 41 3.37 -4.30 -4.48
C GLU A 41 2.26 -3.32 -4.06
N SER A 42 2.22 -2.93 -2.79
CA SER A 42 1.33 -1.88 -2.30
C SER A 42 1.61 -0.55 -2.98
N SER A 43 2.88 -0.17 -3.17
CA SER A 43 3.24 1.05 -3.88
C SER A 43 2.79 1.02 -5.34
N ARG A 44 2.93 -0.12 -6.03
CA ARG A 44 2.41 -0.28 -7.40
C ARG A 44 0.89 -0.14 -7.45
N PHE A 45 0.20 -0.74 -6.49
CA PHE A 45 -1.25 -0.60 -6.35
C PHE A 45 -1.66 0.85 -6.12
N ILE A 46 -1.04 1.52 -5.16
CA ILE A 46 -1.27 2.93 -4.84
C ILE A 46 -1.02 3.83 -6.06
N ASN A 47 0.08 3.62 -6.79
CA ASN A 47 0.36 4.39 -8.02
C ASN A 47 -0.72 4.18 -9.10
N SER A 48 -1.33 2.98 -9.16
CA SER A 48 -2.46 2.73 -10.06
C SER A 48 -3.71 3.49 -9.62
N ILE A 49 -3.95 3.61 -8.30
CA ILE A 49 -5.04 4.42 -7.73
C ILE A 49 -4.81 5.91 -8.00
N GLU A 50 -3.61 6.42 -7.78
CA GLU A 50 -3.23 7.80 -8.07
C GLU A 50 -3.50 8.15 -9.54
N LYS A 51 -3.14 7.24 -10.45
CA LYS A 51 -3.44 7.39 -11.88
C LYS A 51 -4.96 7.44 -12.13
N GLN A 52 -5.77 6.67 -11.42
CA GLN A 52 -7.23 6.74 -11.56
C GLN A 52 -7.80 8.02 -10.95
N ILE A 53 -7.30 8.48 -9.82
CA ILE A 53 -7.67 9.77 -9.22
C ILE A 53 -7.40 10.91 -10.21
N SER A 54 -6.25 10.93 -10.87
CA SER A 54 -5.93 11.94 -11.89
C SER A 54 -6.89 11.98 -13.10
N LYS A 55 -7.58 10.85 -13.36
CA LYS A 55 -8.60 10.75 -14.41
C LYS A 55 -10.00 11.07 -13.90
N VAL A 56 -10.32 10.66 -12.68
CA VAL A 56 -11.64 10.86 -12.05
C VAL A 56 -11.83 12.32 -11.64
N MET A 57 -10.83 12.88 -10.97
CA MET A 57 -10.82 14.23 -10.45
C MET A 57 -9.54 14.95 -10.89
N PRO A 58 -9.43 15.34 -12.17
CA PRO A 58 -8.20 15.98 -12.66
C PRO A 58 -7.94 17.31 -11.96
N LYS A 59 -6.66 17.62 -11.78
CA LYS A 59 -6.21 18.85 -11.11
C LYS A 59 -6.86 20.10 -11.71
N GLY A 60 -7.40 20.96 -10.84
CA GLY A 60 -8.01 22.23 -11.21
C GLY A 60 -9.39 22.14 -11.87
N VAL A 61 -9.91 20.93 -12.12
CA VAL A 61 -11.25 20.75 -12.70
C VAL A 61 -12.31 20.86 -11.61
N TYR A 62 -12.27 19.97 -10.62
CA TYR A 62 -13.25 19.95 -9.54
C TYR A 62 -12.71 20.70 -8.33
N VAL A 63 -12.88 22.01 -8.33
CA VAL A 63 -12.49 22.89 -7.22
C VAL A 63 -13.75 23.33 -6.48
N VAL A 64 -13.91 22.92 -5.22
CA VAL A 64 -15.01 23.36 -4.35
C VAL A 64 -14.80 24.83 -4.01
N ASP A 65 -15.81 25.65 -4.25
CA ASP A 65 -15.78 27.10 -4.09
C ASP A 65 -15.93 27.48 -2.61
N GLY A 66 -14.90 28.11 -2.03
CA GLY A 66 -14.88 28.56 -0.64
C GLY A 66 -15.96 29.58 -0.30
N THR A 67 -16.48 30.27 -1.32
CA THR A 67 -17.54 31.28 -1.17
C THR A 67 -18.95 30.71 -1.31
N ASP A 68 -19.07 29.43 -1.67
CA ASP A 68 -20.36 28.78 -1.85
C ASP A 68 -21.13 28.68 -0.51
N PRO A 69 -22.44 28.98 -0.47
CA PRO A 69 -23.24 28.90 0.75
C PRO A 69 -23.27 27.51 1.39
N THR A 70 -23.01 26.46 0.61
CA THR A 70 -23.02 25.06 1.06
C THR A 70 -21.64 24.57 1.49
N TYR A 71 -20.58 25.39 1.35
CA TYR A 71 -19.19 25.00 1.56
C TYR A 71 -18.95 24.29 2.91
N ASP A 72 -19.44 24.83 4.03
CA ASP A 72 -19.22 24.21 5.35
C ASP A 72 -19.91 22.85 5.47
N VAL A 73 -21.07 22.72 4.84
CA VAL A 73 -21.82 21.45 4.82
C VAL A 73 -21.06 20.43 3.99
N VAL A 74 -20.51 20.81 2.84
CA VAL A 74 -19.69 19.94 1.99
C VAL A 74 -18.42 19.50 2.74
N MET A 75 -17.73 20.41 3.41
CA MET A 75 -16.52 20.11 4.18
C MET A 75 -16.81 19.09 5.29
N GLU A 76 -17.84 19.32 6.12
CA GLU A 76 -18.15 18.43 7.25
C GLU A 76 -18.87 17.14 6.86
N SER A 77 -19.71 17.20 5.84
CA SER A 77 -20.58 16.06 5.51
C SER A 77 -19.97 15.20 4.41
N VAL A 78 -19.37 15.78 3.37
CA VAL A 78 -18.83 15.03 2.24
C VAL A 78 -17.36 14.72 2.44
N ILE A 79 -16.53 15.75 2.63
CA ILE A 79 -15.07 15.61 2.68
C ILE A 79 -14.64 14.89 3.95
N LYS A 80 -15.08 15.33 5.13
CA LYS A 80 -14.73 14.63 6.38
C LYS A 80 -15.17 13.18 6.41
N LYS A 81 -16.40 12.90 5.95
CA LYS A 81 -16.92 11.53 5.93
C LYS A 81 -16.23 10.65 4.89
N SER A 82 -15.62 11.20 3.84
CA SER A 82 -14.89 10.39 2.86
C SER A 82 -13.73 9.63 3.52
N TYR A 83 -12.97 10.26 4.41
CA TYR A 83 -11.92 9.60 5.21
C TYR A 83 -12.47 8.44 6.04
N SER A 84 -13.59 8.68 6.72
CA SER A 84 -14.22 7.65 7.56
C SER A 84 -14.78 6.51 6.71
N ALA A 85 -15.40 6.81 5.57
CA ALA A 85 -15.92 5.82 4.64
C ALA A 85 -14.80 4.95 4.06
N ASP A 86 -13.69 5.57 3.63
CA ASP A 86 -12.53 4.84 3.11
C ASP A 86 -11.98 3.88 4.17
N ALA A 87 -11.69 4.39 5.36
CA ALA A 87 -11.16 3.59 6.47
C ALA A 87 -12.12 2.47 6.90
N ILE A 88 -13.39 2.79 7.18
CA ILE A 88 -14.38 1.82 7.70
C ILE A 88 -14.72 0.77 6.64
N SER A 89 -14.72 1.11 5.36
CA SER A 89 -14.99 0.15 4.29
C SER A 89 -13.96 -0.99 4.20
N THR A 90 -12.77 -0.81 4.79
CA THR A 90 -11.75 -1.86 4.87
C THR A 90 -12.00 -2.88 5.99
N LEU A 91 -12.85 -2.56 6.97
CA LEU A 91 -13.17 -3.44 8.09
C LEU A 91 -14.18 -4.52 7.68
N ASN A 92 -14.04 -5.74 8.19
CA ASN A 92 -14.98 -6.83 7.89
C ASN A 92 -16.05 -6.90 8.99
N SER A 93 -17.22 -6.32 8.74
CA SER A 93 -18.30 -6.31 9.73
C SER A 93 -18.89 -7.70 10.03
N TYR A 94 -18.65 -8.68 9.15
CA TYR A 94 -19.20 -10.03 9.28
C TYR A 94 -18.30 -11.00 10.05
N GLU A 95 -16.99 -10.73 10.10
CA GLU A 95 -16.00 -11.64 10.70
C GLU A 95 -15.27 -11.03 11.91
N ASP A 96 -15.19 -9.69 12.02
CA ASP A 96 -14.48 -9.04 13.11
C ASP A 96 -15.26 -9.11 14.42
N SER A 97 -14.79 -9.94 15.37
CA SER A 97 -15.40 -10.10 16.69
C SER A 97 -15.50 -8.81 17.51
N ASN A 98 -14.65 -7.82 17.23
CA ASN A 98 -14.60 -6.50 17.89
C ASN A 98 -14.92 -5.35 16.92
N TYR A 99 -15.73 -5.60 15.90
CA TYR A 99 -16.02 -4.63 14.83
C TYR A 99 -16.40 -3.23 15.35
N LYS A 100 -17.28 -3.14 16.36
CA LYS A 100 -17.72 -1.84 16.90
C LYS A 100 -16.56 -1.01 17.46
N THR A 101 -15.65 -1.64 18.20
CA THR A 101 -14.48 -0.97 18.77
C THR A 101 -13.52 -0.53 17.66
N LYS A 102 -13.19 -1.44 16.73
CA LYS A 102 -12.32 -1.12 15.58
C LYS A 102 -12.90 0.01 14.72
N LYS A 103 -14.21 -0.02 14.45
CA LYS A 103 -14.93 1.02 13.71
C LYS A 103 -14.76 2.39 14.37
N GLN A 104 -14.91 2.45 15.70
CA GLN A 104 -14.73 3.69 16.44
C GLN A 104 -13.27 4.19 16.36
N GLU A 105 -12.29 3.31 16.52
CA GLU A 105 -10.86 3.66 16.44
C GLU A 105 -10.50 4.22 15.05
N TYR A 106 -11.00 3.58 13.98
CA TYR A 106 -10.79 4.02 12.60
C TYR A 106 -11.47 5.37 12.34
N GLN A 107 -12.69 5.55 12.85
CA GLN A 107 -13.44 6.81 12.72
C GLN A 107 -12.74 7.95 13.48
N ASP A 108 -12.23 7.70 14.68
CA ASP A 108 -11.49 8.69 15.47
C ASP A 108 -10.16 9.05 14.83
N PHE A 109 -9.49 8.08 14.19
CA PHE A 109 -8.29 8.33 13.40
C PHE A 109 -8.60 9.19 12.16
N ALA A 110 -9.65 8.84 11.40
CA ALA A 110 -10.12 9.61 10.24
C ALA A 110 -10.48 11.06 10.62
N ASN A 111 -11.22 11.24 11.71
CA ASN A 111 -11.59 12.55 12.22
C ASN A 111 -10.34 13.38 12.57
N ARG A 112 -9.39 12.80 13.33
CA ARG A 112 -8.15 13.50 13.69
C ARG A 112 -7.33 13.89 12.45
N TRP A 113 -7.25 13.02 11.45
CA TRP A 113 -6.57 13.33 10.19
C TRP A 113 -7.22 14.54 9.50
N TYR A 114 -8.54 14.51 9.35
CA TYR A 114 -9.29 15.63 8.76
C TYR A 114 -9.10 16.92 9.54
N GLU A 115 -9.23 16.90 10.87
CA GLU A 115 -9.06 18.11 11.69
C GLU A 115 -7.64 18.67 11.58
N ASN A 116 -6.61 17.82 11.50
CA ASN A 116 -5.23 18.27 11.36
C ASN A 116 -4.95 18.91 10.00
N LYS A 117 -5.58 18.42 8.93
CA LYS A 117 -5.27 18.84 7.55
C LYS A 117 -6.20 19.92 7.01
N TRP A 118 -7.50 19.82 7.29
CA TRP A 118 -8.54 20.57 6.59
C TRP A 118 -9.31 21.56 7.48
N SER A 119 -9.15 21.52 8.81
CA SER A 119 -9.87 22.45 9.71
C SER A 119 -9.53 23.92 9.44
N GLU A 120 -8.26 24.23 9.19
CA GLU A 120 -7.81 25.58 8.86
C GLU A 120 -8.31 26.03 7.49
N VAL A 121 -8.22 25.14 6.48
CA VAL A 121 -8.73 25.38 5.11
C VAL A 121 -10.22 25.73 5.16
N LYS A 122 -11.00 24.94 5.90
CA LYS A 122 -12.43 25.16 6.14
C LYS A 122 -12.68 26.52 6.82
N THR A 123 -11.97 26.79 7.92
CA THR A 123 -12.14 28.01 8.73
C THR A 123 -11.86 29.26 7.89
N ASN A 124 -10.85 29.19 7.04
CA ASN A 124 -10.44 30.29 6.16
C ASN A 124 -11.21 30.36 4.83
N LYS A 125 -12.21 29.49 4.61
CA LYS A 125 -13.00 29.44 3.37
C LYS A 125 -12.14 29.36 2.11
N GLN A 126 -11.08 28.56 2.17
CA GLN A 126 -10.19 28.37 1.03
C GLN A 126 -10.81 27.39 0.03
N ASP A 127 -10.61 27.65 -1.26
CA ASP A 127 -11.00 26.73 -2.31
C ASP A 127 -10.32 25.37 -2.12
N VAL A 128 -11.04 24.28 -2.38
CA VAL A 128 -10.51 22.90 -2.23
C VAL A 128 -10.49 22.21 -3.58
N ASP A 129 -9.31 21.93 -4.10
CA ASP A 129 -9.15 21.07 -5.28
C ASP A 129 -9.34 19.60 -4.88
N LEU A 130 -10.35 18.94 -5.44
CA LEU A 130 -10.61 17.54 -5.13
C LEU A 130 -9.49 16.62 -5.61
N TYR A 131 -8.66 17.03 -6.57
CA TYR A 131 -7.44 16.28 -6.89
C TYR A 131 -6.48 16.22 -5.70
N GLU A 132 -6.29 17.34 -5.00
CA GLU A 132 -5.42 17.41 -3.82
C GLU A 132 -6.01 16.62 -2.65
N LEU A 133 -7.34 16.65 -2.50
CA LEU A 133 -8.05 15.77 -1.57
C LEU A 133 -7.82 14.28 -1.90
N GLY A 134 -7.90 13.90 -3.17
CA GLY A 134 -7.64 12.54 -3.62
C GLY A 134 -6.22 12.07 -3.29
N LEU A 135 -5.21 12.93 -3.47
CA LEU A 135 -3.84 12.63 -3.06
C LEU A 135 -3.70 12.51 -1.54
N ASP A 136 -4.37 13.38 -0.77
CA ASP A 136 -4.37 13.30 0.70
C ASP A 136 -5.03 12.02 1.22
N LEU A 137 -6.08 11.52 0.56
CA LEU A 137 -6.70 10.23 0.87
C LEU A 137 -5.73 9.05 0.64
N ILE A 138 -4.84 9.13 -0.35
CA ILE A 138 -3.77 8.13 -0.52
C ILE A 138 -2.78 8.17 0.66
N GLU A 139 -2.40 9.36 1.13
CA GLU A 139 -1.52 9.50 2.29
C GLU A 139 -2.20 8.97 3.56
N PHE A 140 -3.48 9.26 3.71
CA PHE A 140 -4.31 8.72 4.77
C PHE A 140 -4.37 7.18 4.75
N ASP A 141 -4.60 6.56 3.59
CA ASP A 141 -4.58 5.09 3.43
C ASP A 141 -3.27 4.46 3.91
N LYS A 142 -2.13 5.08 3.60
CA LYS A 142 -0.81 4.64 4.05
C LYS A 142 -0.69 4.77 5.58
N ALA A 143 -1.22 5.85 6.15
CA ALA A 143 -1.22 6.06 7.59
C ALA A 143 -2.11 5.05 8.32
N VAL A 144 -3.32 4.78 7.82
CA VAL A 144 -4.22 3.73 8.34
C VAL A 144 -3.56 2.35 8.27
N SER A 145 -2.91 2.03 7.14
CA SER A 145 -2.20 0.76 6.98
C SER A 145 -1.03 0.60 7.95
N THR A 146 -0.34 1.70 8.26
CA THR A 146 0.77 1.71 9.23
C THR A 146 0.28 1.57 10.67
N GLU A 147 -0.81 2.24 11.02
CA GLU A 147 -1.35 2.28 12.39
C GLU A 147 -2.08 0.99 12.76
N PHE A 148 -2.92 0.47 11.87
CA PHE A 148 -3.88 -0.58 12.21
C PHE A 148 -3.64 -1.94 11.53
N LEU A 149 -2.84 -1.99 10.46
CA LEU A 149 -2.61 -3.21 9.71
C LEU A 149 -1.19 -3.74 9.94
N SER A 150 -0.35 -3.69 8.90
CA SER A 150 0.99 -4.26 8.91
C SER A 150 1.98 -3.23 8.41
N TYR A 151 3.11 -3.14 9.12
CA TYR A 151 4.26 -2.34 8.70
C TYR A 151 4.71 -2.71 7.27
N GLY A 152 4.58 -3.99 6.92
CA GLY A 152 4.94 -4.54 5.62
C GLY A 152 4.11 -4.03 4.44
N PHE A 153 2.92 -3.46 4.66
CA PHE A 153 2.12 -2.85 3.58
C PHE A 153 2.73 -1.55 3.06
N VAL A 154 3.52 -0.84 3.86
CA VAL A 154 4.02 0.50 3.52
C VAL A 154 5.54 0.51 3.31
N HIS A 155 6.26 -0.45 3.90
CA HIS A 155 7.71 -0.45 3.93
C HIS A 155 8.31 -1.58 3.10
N ALA A 156 9.53 -1.35 2.61
CA ALA A 156 10.27 -2.32 1.82
C ALA A 156 10.71 -3.53 2.67
N GLY A 157 11.02 -4.65 2.02
CA GLY A 157 11.29 -5.94 2.69
C GLY A 157 12.43 -5.89 3.69
N ILE A 158 13.50 -5.14 3.40
CA ILE A 158 14.62 -5.00 4.33
C ILE A 158 14.28 -4.15 5.56
N GLN A 159 13.51 -3.08 5.40
CA GLN A 159 13.06 -2.23 6.51
C GLN A 159 12.13 -3.02 7.43
N TRP A 160 11.21 -3.78 6.82
CA TRP A 160 10.30 -4.65 7.55
C TRP A 160 11.04 -5.69 8.36
N MET A 161 12.05 -6.36 7.77
CA MET A 161 12.86 -7.36 8.46
C MET A 161 13.52 -6.84 9.74
N PHE A 162 13.99 -5.58 9.72
CA PHE A 162 14.69 -4.96 10.85
C PHE A 162 13.78 -4.15 11.78
N ASN A 163 12.48 -4.10 11.52
CA ASN A 163 11.53 -3.51 12.46
C ASN A 163 11.33 -4.43 13.69
N SER A 164 10.92 -3.84 14.82
CA SER A 164 10.54 -4.62 16.00
C SER A 164 9.42 -5.61 15.62
N ASN A 165 9.60 -6.90 15.96
CA ASN A 165 8.75 -8.01 15.55
C ASN A 165 8.62 -8.29 14.04
N GLY A 166 9.38 -7.61 13.18
CA GLY A 166 9.26 -7.72 11.72
C GLY A 166 9.47 -9.13 11.18
N LEU A 167 10.48 -9.86 11.67
CA LEU A 167 10.67 -11.27 11.30
C LEU A 167 9.51 -12.16 11.74
N ASN A 168 9.01 -11.98 12.97
CA ASN A 168 7.87 -12.76 13.47
C ASN A 168 6.62 -12.52 12.61
N GLU A 169 6.41 -11.26 12.24
CA GLU A 169 5.32 -10.86 11.35
C GLU A 169 5.47 -11.47 9.96
N ILE A 170 6.62 -11.28 9.29
CA ILE A 170 6.93 -11.82 7.95
C ILE A 170 6.64 -13.32 7.89
N PHE A 171 7.03 -14.09 8.92
CA PHE A 171 6.83 -15.54 8.95
C PHE A 171 5.49 -15.99 9.55
N SER A 172 4.64 -15.06 9.99
CA SER A 172 3.34 -15.40 10.57
C SER A 172 2.37 -15.97 9.51
N LYS A 173 1.47 -16.84 9.96
CA LYS A 173 0.37 -17.31 9.09
C LYS A 173 -0.69 -16.23 8.91
N ASP A 174 -0.90 -15.41 9.94
CA ASP A 174 -1.93 -14.38 9.97
C ASP A 174 -1.67 -13.32 8.90
N ILE A 175 -0.43 -12.82 8.77
CA ILE A 175 -0.13 -11.86 7.70
C ILE A 175 -0.33 -12.46 6.31
N ARG A 176 0.01 -13.74 6.13
CA ARG A 176 -0.15 -14.40 4.83
C ARG A 176 -1.62 -14.53 4.46
N ASN A 177 -2.47 -14.86 5.44
CA ASN A 177 -3.91 -14.98 5.24
C ASN A 177 -4.55 -13.61 4.97
N ASP A 178 -4.13 -12.56 5.69
CA ASP A 178 -4.58 -11.20 5.43
C ASP A 178 -4.18 -10.72 4.03
N LEU A 179 -2.93 -10.94 3.63
CA LEU A 179 -2.47 -10.62 2.27
C LEU A 179 -3.19 -11.41 1.19
N LEU A 180 -3.44 -12.71 1.41
CA LEU A 180 -4.20 -13.56 0.50
C LEU A 180 -5.63 -13.02 0.34
N ARG A 181 -6.27 -12.63 1.43
CA ARG A 181 -7.59 -12.01 1.39
C ARG A 181 -7.53 -10.68 0.64
N ASN A 182 -6.60 -9.80 0.95
CA ASN A 182 -6.51 -8.47 0.37
C ASN A 182 -6.15 -8.47 -1.13
N GLN A 183 -5.41 -9.47 -1.62
CA GLN A 183 -5.16 -9.66 -3.06
C GLN A 183 -6.32 -10.38 -3.77
N THR A 184 -7.25 -11.01 -3.05
CA THR A 184 -8.36 -11.76 -3.66
C THR A 184 -9.36 -10.80 -4.29
N ILE A 185 -9.73 -11.07 -5.53
CA ILE A 185 -10.75 -10.33 -6.27
C ILE A 185 -11.99 -11.21 -6.40
N ILE A 186 -13.14 -10.67 -6.01
CA ILE A 186 -14.44 -11.30 -6.26
C ILE A 186 -15.22 -10.51 -7.31
N ASN A 187 -16.36 -11.04 -7.76
CA ASN A 187 -17.26 -10.30 -8.64
C ASN A 187 -17.71 -8.98 -7.96
N GLN A 188 -17.64 -7.86 -8.68
CA GLN A 188 -17.92 -6.54 -8.09
C GLN A 188 -19.37 -6.40 -7.63
N GLU A 189 -20.34 -6.92 -8.38
CA GLU A 189 -21.75 -6.88 -7.98
C GLU A 189 -21.99 -7.67 -6.68
N LEU A 190 -21.29 -8.80 -6.52
CA LEU A 190 -21.32 -9.55 -5.27
C LEU A 190 -20.72 -8.73 -4.12
N TYR A 191 -19.59 -8.05 -4.33
CA TYR A 191 -19.00 -7.18 -3.33
C TYR A 191 -19.97 -6.06 -2.92
N ASP A 192 -20.51 -5.34 -3.89
CA ASP A 192 -21.44 -4.23 -3.69
C ASP A 192 -22.72 -4.68 -2.98
N SER A 193 -23.23 -5.88 -3.27
CA SER A 193 -24.41 -6.45 -2.59
C SER A 193 -24.21 -6.74 -1.10
N LYS A 194 -22.95 -6.82 -0.66
CA LYS A 194 -22.54 -7.09 0.72
C LYS A 194 -21.97 -5.87 1.42
N LEU A 195 -21.89 -4.74 0.72
CA LEU A 195 -21.50 -3.47 1.29
C LEU A 195 -22.76 -2.64 1.53
N ASN A 196 -23.05 -2.39 2.81
CA ASN A 196 -24.16 -1.55 3.22
C ASN A 196 -23.63 -0.16 3.53
N ALA A 197 -23.99 0.82 2.70
CA ALA A 197 -23.59 2.22 2.89
C ALA A 197 -24.74 3.16 2.52
N SER A 198 -24.70 4.37 3.05
CA SER A 198 -25.62 5.44 2.65
C SER A 198 -25.48 5.78 1.17
N GLU A 199 -26.53 6.38 0.60
CA GLU A 199 -26.45 6.94 -0.74
C GLU A 199 -25.39 8.04 -0.83
N SER A 200 -24.74 8.16 -1.98
CA SER A 200 -23.79 9.23 -2.25
C SER A 200 -24.52 10.56 -2.45
N GLY A 201 -24.06 11.61 -1.80
CA GLY A 201 -24.65 12.94 -1.90
C GLY A 201 -24.03 13.93 -0.91
N ILE A 202 -24.70 15.06 -0.70
CA ILE A 202 -24.22 16.11 0.21
C ILE A 202 -24.13 15.64 1.68
N SER A 203 -24.86 14.60 2.06
CA SER A 203 -24.77 14.00 3.39
C SER A 203 -23.49 13.18 3.62
N GLY A 204 -22.72 12.95 2.56
CA GLY A 204 -21.54 12.07 2.55
C GLY A 204 -21.87 10.59 2.56
N ILE A 205 -20.80 9.79 2.50
CA ILE A 205 -20.88 8.33 2.51
C ILE A 205 -20.70 7.86 3.94
N GLU A 206 -21.63 7.06 4.44
CA GLU A 206 -21.53 6.36 5.72
C GLU A 206 -21.56 4.86 5.47
N VAL A 207 -20.56 4.13 5.97
CA VAL A 207 -20.46 2.68 5.81
C VAL A 207 -20.99 1.99 7.07
N TYR A 208 -22.01 1.16 6.90
CA TYR A 208 -22.63 0.38 7.96
C TYR A 208 -22.01 -1.01 8.06
N ASP A 209 -21.90 -1.69 6.92
CA ASP A 209 -21.37 -3.06 6.80
C ASP A 209 -20.47 -3.18 5.57
N SER A 210 -19.45 -4.03 5.66
CA SER A 210 -18.52 -4.30 4.56
C SER A 210 -17.93 -5.70 4.68
N LEU A 211 -17.66 -6.33 3.53
CA LEU A 211 -16.82 -7.53 3.46
C LEU A 211 -15.34 -7.25 3.77
N GLY A 212 -14.99 -5.98 3.96
CA GLY A 212 -13.67 -5.42 4.23
C GLY A 212 -12.81 -5.21 2.99
N THR A 213 -11.49 -5.16 3.21
CA THR A 213 -10.53 -4.53 2.29
C THR A 213 -10.55 -5.03 0.85
N LEU A 214 -10.59 -6.34 0.57
CA LEU A 214 -10.57 -6.94 -0.80
C LEU A 214 -10.13 -5.93 -1.88
N LEU A 215 -8.83 -5.60 -1.92
CA LEU A 215 -8.34 -4.23 -2.23
C LEU A 215 -8.94 -3.62 -3.49
N ILE A 216 -8.95 -4.39 -4.57
CA ILE A 216 -9.49 -3.92 -5.86
C ILE A 216 -10.98 -3.66 -5.74
N ASN A 217 -11.75 -4.59 -5.17
CA ASN A 217 -13.20 -4.45 -5.06
C ASN A 217 -13.59 -3.23 -4.22
N ASN A 218 -12.91 -3.04 -3.08
CA ASN A 218 -13.13 -1.90 -2.19
C ASN A 218 -12.79 -0.58 -2.88
N LYS A 219 -11.62 -0.47 -3.51
CA LYS A 219 -11.20 0.78 -4.15
C LYS A 219 -11.99 1.10 -5.41
N VAL A 220 -12.45 0.09 -6.17
CA VAL A 220 -13.42 0.28 -7.26
C VAL A 220 -14.73 0.85 -6.72
N TRP A 221 -15.29 0.24 -5.68
CA TRP A 221 -16.50 0.73 -5.03
C TRP A 221 -16.33 2.18 -4.55
N TYR A 222 -15.25 2.46 -3.82
CA TYR A 222 -15.02 3.78 -3.24
C TYR A 222 -14.83 4.86 -4.30
N LEU A 223 -14.01 4.61 -5.33
CA LEU A 223 -13.82 5.55 -6.45
C LEU A 223 -15.13 5.81 -7.20
N ASN A 224 -15.96 4.79 -7.41
CA ASN A 224 -17.28 4.97 -8.03
C ASN A 224 -18.22 5.79 -7.14
N LYS A 225 -18.17 5.59 -5.81
CA LYS A 225 -18.91 6.44 -4.86
C LYS A 225 -18.43 7.89 -4.88
N GLN A 226 -17.13 8.14 -5.05
CA GLN A 226 -16.61 9.49 -5.25
C GLN A 226 -17.12 10.10 -6.57
N ILE A 227 -17.17 9.34 -7.66
CA ILE A 227 -17.75 9.81 -8.94
C ILE A 227 -19.23 10.17 -8.78
N GLU A 228 -20.00 9.37 -8.03
CA GLU A 228 -21.40 9.70 -7.71
C GLU A 228 -21.50 10.98 -6.89
N SER A 229 -20.65 11.17 -5.87
CA SER A 229 -20.60 12.39 -5.09
C SER A 229 -20.23 13.62 -5.94
N LEU A 230 -19.32 13.47 -6.90
CA LEU A 230 -19.01 14.54 -7.88
C LEU A 230 -20.26 14.91 -8.68
N LYS A 231 -21.02 13.93 -9.18
CA LYS A 231 -22.28 14.17 -9.93
C LYS A 231 -23.28 14.96 -9.08
N SER A 232 -23.44 14.59 -7.81
CA SER A 232 -24.31 15.32 -6.88
C SER A 232 -23.82 16.75 -6.63
N GLY A 233 -22.50 16.96 -6.55
CA GLY A 233 -21.88 18.28 -6.39
C GLY A 233 -22.17 19.26 -7.54
N LEU A 234 -22.36 18.75 -8.76
CA LEU A 234 -22.68 19.57 -9.94
C LEU A 234 -24.05 20.26 -9.83
N ASN A 235 -24.98 19.71 -9.05
CA ASN A 235 -26.31 20.26 -8.86
C ASN A 235 -26.82 20.01 -7.43
N THR A 236 -26.14 20.65 -6.48
CA THR A 236 -26.52 20.63 -5.06
C THR A 236 -27.47 21.79 -4.79
N PHE A 237 -28.68 21.49 -4.31
CA PHE A 237 -29.71 22.51 -4.05
C PHE A 237 -29.94 23.50 -5.22
N GLY A 238 -29.89 23.00 -6.47
CA GLY A 238 -30.12 23.81 -7.67
C GLY A 238 -28.92 24.62 -8.17
N HIS A 239 -27.72 24.46 -7.58
CA HIS A 239 -26.49 25.12 -8.03
C HIS A 239 -25.28 24.18 -7.94
N SER A 240 -24.20 24.52 -8.65
CA SER A 240 -22.94 23.77 -8.58
C SER A 240 -22.09 24.29 -7.42
N ILE A 241 -21.57 23.38 -6.59
CA ILE A 241 -20.61 23.70 -5.51
C ILE A 241 -19.20 23.98 -6.04
N PHE A 242 -18.95 23.71 -7.33
CA PHE A 242 -17.64 23.88 -7.94
C PHE A 242 -17.46 25.30 -8.45
N LYS A 243 -16.21 25.78 -8.46
CA LYS A 243 -15.84 27.11 -8.95
C LYS A 243 -16.13 27.27 -10.45
N ASP A 244 -15.87 26.23 -11.24
CA ASP A 244 -16.30 26.18 -12.64
C ASP A 244 -17.76 25.75 -12.74
N LYS A 245 -18.64 26.73 -12.96
CA LYS A 245 -20.09 26.53 -13.10
C LYS A 245 -20.49 25.91 -14.45
N SER A 246 -19.55 25.74 -15.39
CA SER A 246 -19.81 25.08 -16.68
C SER A 246 -19.75 23.55 -16.61
N LEU A 247 -19.19 23.00 -15.52
CA LEU A 247 -19.15 21.56 -15.26
C LEU A 247 -20.56 20.99 -15.14
N ASN A 248 -20.77 19.84 -15.77
CA ASN A 248 -22.05 19.12 -15.78
C ASN A 248 -21.83 17.63 -16.06
N ALA A 249 -22.89 16.82 -15.94
CA ALA A 249 -22.77 15.37 -16.07
C ALA A 249 -22.24 14.90 -17.44
N SER A 250 -22.41 15.70 -18.50
CA SER A 250 -21.97 15.35 -19.85
C SER A 250 -20.49 15.63 -20.14
N ASN A 251 -19.84 16.50 -19.35
CA ASN A 251 -18.43 16.86 -19.53
C ASN A 251 -17.51 16.28 -18.44
N MET A 252 -18.01 15.31 -17.66
CA MET A 252 -17.19 14.60 -16.68
C MET A 252 -16.05 13.82 -17.36
N PRO A 253 -14.79 13.97 -16.92
CA PRO A 253 -13.65 13.25 -17.50
C PRO A 253 -13.75 11.73 -17.40
N LYS A 254 -14.44 11.23 -16.37
CA LYS A 254 -14.64 9.80 -16.13
C LYS A 254 -15.92 9.54 -15.36
N THR A 255 -16.67 8.51 -15.76
CA THR A 255 -18.01 8.21 -15.25
C THR A 255 -18.11 6.94 -14.42
N SER A 256 -17.10 6.07 -14.49
CA SER A 256 -16.98 4.84 -13.71
C SER A 256 -15.54 4.33 -13.74
N VAL A 257 -15.12 3.60 -12.70
CA VAL A 257 -13.87 2.84 -12.63
C VAL A 257 -14.22 1.35 -12.54
N THR A 258 -13.46 0.53 -13.25
CA THR A 258 -13.60 -0.94 -13.22
C THR A 258 -12.34 -1.61 -12.68
N ALA A 259 -12.47 -2.87 -12.26
CA ALA A 259 -11.40 -3.63 -11.59
C ALA A 259 -10.14 -3.80 -12.47
N ASP A 260 -10.30 -3.92 -13.78
CA ASP A 260 -9.22 -4.07 -14.77
C ASP A 260 -8.38 -2.80 -14.96
N GLU A 261 -8.87 -1.66 -14.48
CA GLU A 261 -8.13 -0.40 -14.54
C GLU A 261 -7.17 -0.19 -13.36
N LEU A 262 -7.20 -1.09 -12.38
CA LEU A 262 -6.33 -1.10 -11.21
C LEU A 262 -5.28 -2.21 -11.31
N TYR A 263 -4.12 -1.96 -10.72
CA TYR A 263 -3.09 -2.98 -10.61
C TYR A 263 -3.55 -4.09 -9.66
N THR A 264 -3.34 -5.37 -10.01
CA THR A 264 -3.57 -6.49 -9.10
C THR A 264 -2.29 -6.85 -8.37
N PRO A 265 -2.20 -6.65 -7.04
CA PRO A 265 -1.00 -6.95 -6.29
C PRO A 265 -0.79 -8.45 -6.12
N HIS A 266 0.45 -8.91 -6.24
CA HIS A 266 0.85 -10.30 -6.00
C HIS A 266 1.50 -10.47 -4.62
N PHE A 267 0.74 -10.14 -3.57
CA PHE A 267 1.29 -10.05 -2.21
C PHE A 267 1.82 -11.35 -1.65
N THR A 268 1.08 -12.45 -1.80
CA THR A 268 1.47 -13.75 -1.24
C THR A 268 2.73 -14.30 -1.88
N GLU A 269 2.84 -14.21 -3.21
CA GLU A 269 4.05 -14.58 -3.94
C GLU A 269 5.25 -13.72 -3.52
N THR A 270 5.02 -12.41 -3.37
CA THR A 270 6.06 -11.47 -2.92
C THR A 270 6.49 -11.76 -1.48
N LEU A 271 5.56 -12.10 -0.59
CA LEU A 271 5.87 -12.50 0.78
C LEU A 271 6.65 -13.82 0.83
N ASP A 272 6.25 -14.81 0.02
CA ASP A 272 6.94 -16.10 -0.03
C ASP A 272 8.35 -15.95 -0.62
N ASN A 273 8.54 -15.06 -1.60
CA ASN A 273 9.87 -14.66 -2.11
C ASN A 273 10.71 -13.94 -1.05
N LEU A 274 10.11 -12.99 -0.31
CA LEU A 274 10.77 -12.30 0.80
C LEU A 274 11.24 -13.28 1.87
N ARG A 275 10.38 -14.24 2.28
CA ARG A 275 10.73 -15.28 3.25
C ARG A 275 11.91 -16.13 2.79
N ALA A 276 11.91 -16.57 1.53
CA ALA A 276 13.02 -17.29 0.94
C ALA A 276 14.31 -16.44 0.94
N GLY A 277 14.19 -15.16 0.56
CA GLY A 277 15.27 -14.19 0.62
C GLY A 277 15.86 -14.05 2.02
N VAL A 278 15.01 -13.91 3.05
CA VAL A 278 15.43 -13.76 4.45
C VAL A 278 16.19 -14.99 4.91
N ILE A 279 15.72 -16.21 4.58
CA ILE A 279 16.43 -17.45 4.89
C ILE A 279 17.80 -17.47 4.21
N LEU A 280 17.88 -17.15 2.92
CA LEU A 280 19.14 -17.09 2.18
C LEU A 280 20.10 -16.03 2.74
N PHE A 281 19.58 -14.89 3.19
CA PHE A 281 20.36 -13.84 3.83
C PHE A 281 20.95 -14.30 5.17
N PHE A 282 20.20 -15.02 5.99
CA PHE A 282 20.76 -15.60 7.22
C PHE A 282 21.77 -16.72 6.96
N ILE A 283 21.52 -17.59 5.97
CA ILE A 283 22.49 -18.61 5.53
C ILE A 283 23.77 -17.92 5.01
N PHE A 284 23.61 -16.83 4.27
CA PHE A 284 24.74 -16.02 3.80
C PHE A 284 25.59 -15.54 4.97
N LEU A 285 24.96 -14.90 5.96
CA LEU A 285 25.66 -14.31 7.11
C LEU A 285 26.31 -15.36 8.03
N ILE A 286 25.62 -16.47 8.31
CA ILE A 286 26.04 -17.45 9.32
C ILE A 286 26.97 -18.51 8.74
N VAL A 287 26.76 -18.93 7.48
CA VAL A 287 27.48 -20.06 6.89
C VAL A 287 28.41 -19.61 5.77
N VAL A 288 27.88 -18.88 4.78
CA VAL A 288 28.64 -18.56 3.55
C VAL A 288 29.77 -17.57 3.85
N LEU A 289 29.49 -16.50 4.60
CA LEU A 289 30.46 -15.45 4.91
C LEU A 289 31.64 -15.98 5.78
N PRO A 290 31.42 -16.72 6.88
CA PRO A 290 32.52 -17.33 7.62
C PRO A 290 33.30 -18.37 6.81
N SER A 291 32.61 -19.19 6.00
CA SER A 291 33.27 -20.18 5.15
C SER A 291 34.13 -19.52 4.07
N TYR A 292 33.61 -18.46 3.44
CA TYR A 292 34.33 -17.69 2.43
C TYR A 292 35.57 -17.02 3.02
N THR A 293 35.44 -16.36 4.18
CA THR A 293 36.58 -15.70 4.85
C THR A 293 37.65 -16.70 5.26
N TYR A 294 37.27 -17.88 5.78
CA TYR A 294 38.21 -18.97 6.08
C TYR A 294 38.94 -19.48 4.82
N ILE A 295 38.20 -19.82 3.77
CA ILE A 295 38.76 -20.33 2.50
C ILE A 295 39.69 -19.29 1.87
N LEU A 296 39.28 -18.02 1.85
CA LEU A 296 40.07 -16.92 1.31
C LEU A 296 41.38 -16.75 2.07
N THR A 297 41.32 -16.78 3.41
CA THR A 297 42.50 -16.68 4.28
C THR A 297 43.49 -17.84 4.00
N MET A 298 43.00 -19.08 3.91
CA MET A 298 43.83 -20.24 3.61
C MET A 298 44.46 -20.18 2.22
N LEU A 299 43.72 -19.75 1.20
CA LEU A 299 44.24 -19.58 -0.17
C LEU A 299 45.30 -18.46 -0.24
N ILE A 300 45.11 -17.35 0.48
CA ILE A 300 46.11 -16.27 0.57
C ILE A 300 47.38 -16.75 1.26
N ILE A 301 47.26 -17.46 2.38
CA ILE A 301 48.42 -18.03 3.09
C ILE A 301 49.20 -18.97 2.16
N ASN A 302 48.52 -19.86 1.44
CA ASN A 302 49.18 -20.80 0.54
C ASN A 302 49.81 -20.12 -0.69
N LYS A 303 49.18 -19.07 -1.23
CA LYS A 303 49.77 -18.23 -2.28
C LYS A 303 51.05 -17.55 -1.80
N LYS A 304 51.07 -17.02 -0.57
CA LYS A 304 52.27 -16.42 0.05
C LYS A 304 53.38 -17.45 0.30
N LYS A 305 53.05 -18.73 0.51
CA LYS A 305 54.02 -19.83 0.66
C LYS A 305 54.61 -20.34 -0.67
N GLY A 306 54.30 -19.71 -1.80
CA GLY A 306 54.92 -20.03 -3.10
C GLY A 306 54.15 -21.03 -3.97
N ASN A 307 52.99 -21.51 -3.52
CA ASN A 307 52.11 -22.36 -4.34
C ASN A 307 51.30 -21.47 -5.30
N ARG A 308 51.55 -21.57 -6.61
CA ARG A 308 50.82 -20.84 -7.67
C ARG A 308 49.57 -21.60 -8.15
#